data_AF-A0A4R3XBB0-F1
#
_entry.id   AF-A0A4R3XBB0-F1
#
_cell.length_a   1.000
_cell.length_b   1.000
_cell.length_c   1.000
_cell.angle_alpha   90.00
_cell.angle_beta   90.00
_cell.angle_gamma   90.00
#
_symmetry.space_group_name_H-M   'P 1'
#
loop_
_entity.id
_entity.type
_entity.pdbx_description
1 polymer ?
#
loop_
_entity_poly.entity_id
_entity_poly.type
_entity_poly.pdbx_seq_one_letter_code
_entity_poly.pdbx_strand_id
1 'polypeptide(L)'
;MDLADGWSKIAEGSARDVYASADYPDVLIKLVKPECIGVNGSRKTRHRLLFFRKYRRFGAYMTFRREFDEYLEQARKSAQWNAAELPIAKVFGLVHTSLGLGLVVEKICDRNGQMAPTLLSLARSGKVTQRHYDMLADFFEECRKRHIVLMDKTPGNFVVAPKADGGEHIVCIDGTGDKSLFKLYSASRYLNGLKLERYHRKVLWKMAKAMQSGSQPERLDPRPEAIKLAG
;
A
#
# COMPACT_ATOMS: atom_id res chain seq x y z
N MET A 1 7.92 -19.68 -11.60
CA MET A 1 8.72 -18.49 -11.93
C MET A 1 9.81 -18.37 -10.88
N ASP A 2 11.07 -18.33 -11.26
CA ASP A 2 12.14 -18.07 -10.29
C ASP A 2 12.37 -16.58 -10.17
N LEU A 3 12.45 -16.04 -8.94
CA LEU A 3 12.78 -14.64 -8.73
C LEU A 3 14.28 -14.36 -8.85
N ALA A 4 15.13 -15.39 -8.77
CA ALA A 4 16.55 -15.24 -9.09
C ALA A 4 16.76 -14.79 -10.56
N ASP A 5 15.82 -15.10 -11.44
CA ASP A 5 15.84 -14.75 -12.86
C ASP A 5 15.26 -13.36 -13.10
N GLY A 6 16.02 -12.32 -12.77
CA GLY A 6 15.71 -10.93 -13.19
C GLY A 6 14.69 -10.19 -12.33
N TRP A 7 14.44 -10.64 -11.09
CA TRP A 7 13.62 -9.92 -10.11
C TRP A 7 14.43 -9.43 -8.91
N SER A 8 14.26 -8.17 -8.55
CA SER A 8 14.95 -7.54 -7.43
C SER A 8 13.95 -7.05 -6.38
N LYS A 9 14.24 -7.31 -5.10
CA LYS A 9 13.46 -6.75 -3.98
C LYS A 9 13.70 -5.24 -3.91
N ILE A 10 12.64 -4.46 -4.09
CA ILE A 10 12.71 -2.98 -4.10
C ILE A 10 12.11 -2.35 -2.84
N ALA A 11 11.26 -3.06 -2.11
CA ALA A 11 10.66 -2.56 -0.88
C ALA A 11 10.36 -3.68 0.11
N GLU A 12 10.42 -3.30 1.38
CA GLU A 12 10.14 -4.17 2.51
C GLU A 12 8.99 -3.62 3.35
N GLY A 13 7.92 -4.40 3.47
CA GLY A 13 6.79 -4.13 4.34
C GLY A 13 6.80 -4.99 5.60
N SER A 14 5.85 -4.70 6.50
CA SER A 14 5.72 -5.43 7.77
C SER A 14 5.37 -6.92 7.60
N ALA A 15 4.75 -7.30 6.48
CA ALA A 15 4.32 -8.67 6.24
C ALA A 15 4.59 -9.16 4.80
N ARG A 16 5.09 -8.27 3.95
CA ARG A 16 5.28 -8.54 2.54
C ARG A 16 6.52 -7.84 2.01
N ASP A 17 7.17 -8.49 1.05
CA ASP A 17 8.22 -7.90 0.23
C ASP A 17 7.68 -7.59 -1.16
N VAL A 18 8.27 -6.60 -1.82
CA VAL A 18 7.88 -6.16 -3.16
C VAL A 18 9.07 -6.31 -4.09
N TYR A 19 8.85 -6.99 -5.22
CA TYR A 19 9.84 -7.28 -6.23
C TYR A 19 9.48 -6.60 -7.54
N ALA A 20 10.48 -6.13 -8.27
CA ALA A 20 10.36 -5.55 -9.61
C ALA A 20 11.32 -6.25 -10.58
N SER A 21 11.03 -6.16 -11.88
CA SER A 21 11.86 -6.69 -12.95
C SER A 21 12.09 -5.64 -14.03
N ALA A 22 13.26 -5.71 -14.68
CA ALA A 22 13.55 -4.87 -15.84
C ALA A 22 12.78 -5.33 -17.08
N ASP A 23 12.55 -6.64 -17.22
CA ASP A 23 11.82 -7.23 -18.36
C ASP A 23 10.32 -6.92 -18.31
N TYR A 24 9.81 -6.67 -17.09
CA TYR A 24 8.42 -6.33 -16.84
C TYR A 24 8.34 -4.99 -16.08
N PRO A 25 8.66 -3.86 -16.75
CA PRO A 25 8.87 -2.58 -16.09
C PRO A 25 7.62 -2.01 -15.43
N ASP A 26 6.43 -2.42 -15.86
CA ASP A 26 5.13 -1.94 -15.35
C ASP A 26 4.51 -2.86 -14.28
N VAL A 27 5.26 -3.87 -13.81
CA VAL A 27 4.76 -4.92 -12.94
C VAL A 27 5.56 -5.00 -11.64
N LEU A 28 4.83 -5.19 -10.54
CA LEU A 28 5.38 -5.56 -9.25
C LEU A 28 4.82 -6.90 -8.78
N ILE A 29 5.64 -7.67 -8.07
CA ILE A 29 5.21 -8.88 -7.36
C ILE A 29 5.29 -8.61 -5.86
N LYS A 30 4.14 -8.66 -5.18
CA LYS A 30 4.07 -8.64 -3.71
C LYS A 30 4.11 -10.06 -3.19
N LEU A 31 5.04 -10.40 -2.31
CA LEU A 31 5.16 -11.71 -1.68
C LEU A 31 4.93 -11.62 -0.18
N VAL A 32 4.26 -12.63 0.39
CA VAL A 32 4.17 -12.76 1.85
C VAL A 32 5.49 -13.26 2.39
N LYS A 33 6.01 -12.54 3.38
CA LYS A 33 7.25 -12.89 4.08
C LYS A 33 7.15 -14.27 4.74
N PRO A 34 8.09 -15.20 4.51
CA PRO A 34 8.06 -16.53 5.14
C PRO A 34 7.95 -16.48 6.67
N GLU A 35 8.60 -15.52 7.31
CA GLU A 35 8.54 -15.32 8.76
C GLU A 35 7.14 -14.94 9.26
N CYS A 36 6.27 -14.42 8.38
CA CYS A 36 4.88 -14.08 8.68
C CYS A 36 3.90 -15.25 8.47
N ILE A 37 4.37 -16.38 7.92
CA ILE A 37 3.56 -17.57 7.63
C ILE A 37 3.79 -18.62 8.74
N GLY A 38 2.73 -19.00 9.45
CA GLY A 38 2.75 -20.06 10.44
C GLY A 38 2.83 -21.44 9.81
N VAL A 39 3.11 -22.47 10.62
CA VAL A 39 3.31 -23.86 10.17
C VAL A 39 2.16 -24.39 9.31
N ASN A 40 0.94 -23.92 9.55
CA ASN A 40 -0.27 -24.31 8.83
C ASN A 40 -0.74 -23.26 7.79
N GLY A 41 0.13 -22.36 7.34
CA GLY A 41 -0.22 -21.28 6.40
C GLY A 41 -1.00 -20.12 7.03
N SER A 42 -1.30 -20.17 8.34
CA SER A 42 -1.93 -19.08 9.06
C SER A 42 -1.01 -17.87 9.16
N ARG A 43 -1.56 -16.66 9.36
CA ARG A 43 -0.72 -15.48 9.61
C ARG A 43 -0.16 -15.55 11.02
N LYS A 44 1.17 -15.49 11.20
CA LYS A 44 1.76 -15.33 12.53
C LYS A 44 1.28 -14.01 13.15
N THR A 45 0.79 -14.08 14.38
CA THR A 45 0.28 -12.93 15.14
C THR A 45 0.92 -12.90 16.52
N ARG A 46 1.29 -11.70 16.99
CA ARG A 46 1.85 -11.51 18.33
C ARG A 46 0.78 -11.49 19.43
N HIS A 47 -0.50 -11.31 19.09
CA HIS A 47 -1.59 -11.20 20.07
C HIS A 47 -2.37 -12.51 20.25
N ARG A 48 -2.42 -13.00 21.50
CA ARG A 48 -3.04 -14.28 21.93
C ARG A 48 -4.56 -14.36 21.69
N LEU A 49 -5.31 -13.25 21.86
CA LEU A 49 -6.77 -13.18 21.61
C LEU A 49 -7.17 -13.35 20.13
N LEU A 50 -6.20 -13.36 19.22
CA LEU A 50 -6.42 -13.56 17.78
C LEU A 50 -6.35 -15.03 17.36
N PHE A 51 -6.41 -15.99 18.30
CA PHE A 51 -6.41 -17.43 18.03
C PHE A 51 -7.44 -17.85 16.98
N PHE A 52 -8.62 -17.21 16.94
CA PHE A 52 -9.64 -17.44 15.91
C PHE A 52 -9.19 -17.06 14.48
N ARG A 53 -8.11 -16.28 14.30
CA ARG A 53 -7.54 -15.95 12.98
C ARG A 53 -6.78 -17.12 12.35
N LYS A 54 -6.42 -18.16 13.11
CA LYS A 54 -5.82 -19.39 12.56
C LYS A 54 -6.80 -20.18 11.69
N TYR A 55 -8.10 -19.98 11.89
CA TYR A 55 -9.19 -20.62 11.13
C TYR A 55 -9.66 -19.78 9.94
N ARG A 56 -9.00 -18.65 9.63
CA ARG A 56 -9.33 -17.91 8.42
C ARG A 56 -8.84 -18.69 7.21
N ARG A 57 -9.79 -19.09 6.36
CA ARG A 57 -9.58 -19.87 5.12
C ARG A 57 -8.35 -19.47 4.28
N PHE A 58 -8.03 -18.17 4.22
CA PHE A 58 -6.93 -17.66 3.40
C PHE A 58 -5.63 -17.34 4.17
N GLY A 59 -5.59 -17.58 5.48
CA GLY A 59 -4.37 -17.47 6.30
C GLY A 59 -3.59 -16.17 6.09
N ALA A 60 -2.29 -16.31 5.80
CA ALA A 60 -1.39 -15.18 5.54
C ALA A 60 -1.74 -14.39 4.26
N TYR A 61 -2.44 -15.02 3.30
CA TYR A 61 -2.84 -14.46 2.00
C TYR A 61 -4.17 -13.69 2.04
N MET A 62 -4.80 -13.53 3.21
CA MET A 62 -6.06 -12.79 3.33
C MET A 62 -5.99 -11.36 2.78
N THR A 63 -4.82 -10.72 2.81
CA THR A 63 -4.65 -9.38 2.21
C THR A 63 -4.75 -9.43 0.69
N PHE A 64 -4.15 -10.44 0.04
CA PHE A 64 -4.28 -10.61 -1.42
C PHE A 64 -5.74 -10.79 -1.81
N ARG A 65 -6.47 -11.65 -1.11
CA ARG A 65 -7.90 -11.86 -1.37
C ARG A 65 -8.70 -10.56 -1.28
N ARG A 66 -8.37 -9.67 -0.33
CA ARG A 66 -9.09 -8.40 -0.15
C ARG A 66 -8.79 -7.39 -1.24
N GLU A 67 -7.53 -7.26 -1.64
CA GLU A 67 -7.13 -6.41 -2.77
C GLU A 67 -7.79 -6.92 -4.06
N PHE A 68 -7.76 -8.23 -4.29
CA PHE A 68 -8.38 -8.88 -5.45
C PHE A 68 -9.90 -8.73 -5.47
N ASP A 69 -10.58 -8.95 -4.33
CA ASP A 69 -12.04 -8.77 -4.20
C ASP A 69 -12.47 -7.33 -4.50
N GLU A 70 -11.71 -6.35 -4.00
CA GLU A 70 -12.02 -4.94 -4.27
C GLU A 70 -11.83 -4.62 -5.74
N TYR A 71 -10.74 -5.08 -6.37
CA TYR A 71 -10.49 -4.86 -7.78
C TYR A 71 -11.60 -5.47 -8.66
N LEU A 72 -12.02 -6.70 -8.36
CA LEU A 72 -13.15 -7.35 -9.04
C LEU A 72 -14.48 -6.59 -8.83
N GLU A 73 -14.72 -6.08 -7.63
CA GLU A 73 -15.93 -5.29 -7.34
C GLU A 73 -15.94 -3.98 -8.13
N GLN A 74 -14.79 -3.33 -8.30
CA GLN A 74 -14.68 -2.15 -9.16
C GLN A 74 -14.86 -2.52 -10.65
N ALA A 75 -14.27 -3.61 -11.12
CA ALA A 75 -14.47 -4.10 -12.48
C ALA A 75 -15.96 -4.40 -12.76
N ARG A 76 -16.66 -5.03 -11.82
CA ARG A 76 -18.11 -5.32 -11.91
C ARG A 76 -18.96 -4.05 -12.04
N LYS A 77 -18.60 -2.98 -11.30
CA LYS A 77 -19.32 -1.69 -11.32
C LYS A 77 -19.09 -0.91 -12.62
N SER A 78 -18.01 -1.21 -13.35
CA SER A 78 -17.53 -0.44 -14.50
C SER A 78 -17.83 -1.11 -15.84
N ALA A 79 -19.02 -1.71 -16.00
CA ALA A 79 -19.44 -2.53 -17.15
C ALA A 79 -19.37 -1.88 -18.56
N GLN A 80 -18.92 -0.62 -18.71
CA GLN A 80 -18.73 0.10 -19.98
C GLN A 80 -17.30 0.66 -20.10
N TRP A 81 -16.30 -0.19 -19.86
CA TRP A 81 -14.92 0.27 -19.68
C TRP A 81 -14.27 0.75 -20.98
N ASN A 82 -14.34 2.05 -21.25
CA ASN A 82 -13.28 2.77 -21.94
C ASN A 82 -12.32 3.29 -20.87
N ALA A 83 -11.18 2.63 -20.70
CA ALA A 83 -9.94 3.06 -20.06
C ALA A 83 -9.98 4.05 -18.85
N ALA A 84 -11.04 4.10 -18.03
CA ALA A 84 -11.07 5.04 -16.91
C ALA A 84 -10.06 4.62 -15.84
N GLU A 85 -9.03 5.42 -15.62
CA GLU A 85 -8.01 5.22 -14.59
C GLU A 85 -8.69 5.09 -13.21
N LEU A 86 -8.61 3.90 -12.60
CA LEU A 86 -9.04 3.73 -11.21
C LEU A 86 -8.04 4.42 -10.29
N PRO A 87 -8.49 5.02 -9.17
CA PRO A 87 -7.57 5.57 -8.18
C PRO A 87 -6.85 4.47 -7.36
N ILE A 88 -6.85 3.21 -7.81
CA ILE A 88 -6.20 2.08 -7.16
C ILE A 88 -5.36 1.34 -8.20
N ALA A 89 -4.18 0.86 -7.81
CA ALA A 89 -3.31 0.10 -8.69
C ALA A 89 -4.03 -1.16 -9.20
N LYS A 90 -3.84 -1.48 -10.49
CA LYS A 90 -4.43 -2.69 -11.08
C LYS A 90 -3.86 -3.94 -10.44
N VAL A 91 -4.70 -4.96 -10.36
CA VAL A 91 -4.31 -6.32 -9.99
C VAL A 91 -4.31 -7.17 -11.24
N PHE A 92 -3.14 -7.66 -11.64
CA PHE A 92 -2.99 -8.47 -12.85
C PHE A 92 -3.25 -9.96 -12.59
N GLY A 93 -2.99 -10.44 -11.38
CA GLY A 93 -3.20 -11.85 -11.08
C GLY A 93 -2.39 -12.37 -9.90
N LEU A 94 -2.23 -13.70 -9.89
CA LEU A 94 -1.39 -14.42 -8.95
C LEU A 94 -0.36 -15.22 -9.72
N VAL A 95 0.84 -15.36 -9.17
CA VAL A 95 1.93 -16.15 -9.77
C VAL A 95 2.62 -17.00 -8.71
N HIS A 96 2.97 -18.24 -9.05
CA HIS A 96 3.83 -19.07 -8.22
C HIS A 96 5.29 -18.70 -8.45
N THR A 97 5.95 -18.29 -7.37
CA THR A 97 7.38 -17.95 -7.35
C THR A 97 8.19 -18.97 -6.56
N SER A 98 9.51 -18.94 -6.69
CA SER A 98 10.43 -19.71 -5.83
C SER A 98 10.31 -19.37 -4.33
N LEU A 99 9.72 -18.21 -3.99
CA LEU A 99 9.49 -17.78 -2.60
C LEU A 99 8.01 -17.91 -2.16
N GLY A 100 7.16 -18.56 -2.97
CA GLY A 100 5.75 -18.78 -2.70
C GLY A 100 4.79 -18.02 -3.62
N LEU A 101 3.52 -17.92 -3.22
CA LEU A 101 2.48 -17.26 -4.03
C LEU A 101 2.65 -15.74 -3.98
N GLY A 102 2.79 -15.12 -5.15
CA GLY A 102 2.88 -13.67 -5.33
C GLY A 102 1.59 -13.06 -5.88
N LEU A 103 1.28 -11.84 -5.45
CA LEU A 103 0.25 -10.98 -6.05
C LEU A 103 0.91 -10.06 -7.06
N VAL A 104 0.49 -10.19 -8.32
CA VAL A 104 0.99 -9.40 -9.45
C VAL A 104 0.15 -8.14 -9.57
N VAL A 105 0.79 -6.97 -9.47
CA VAL A 105 0.12 -5.66 -9.48
C VAL A 105 0.85 -4.68 -10.39
N GLU A 106 0.15 -3.61 -10.73
CA GLU A 106 0.70 -2.47 -11.47
C GLU A 106 1.80 -1.75 -10.68
N LYS A 107 2.92 -1.49 -11.35
CA LYS A 107 3.93 -0.54 -10.90
C LYS A 107 3.50 0.85 -11.36
N ILE A 108 3.32 1.77 -10.40
CA ILE A 108 3.00 3.16 -10.73
C ILE A 108 4.29 3.94 -10.89
N CYS A 109 4.50 4.48 -12.08
CA CYS A 109 5.71 5.21 -12.46
C CYS A 109 5.45 6.72 -12.58
N ASP A 110 6.50 7.52 -12.38
CA ASP A 110 6.54 8.93 -12.74
C ASP A 110 6.76 9.12 -14.25
N ARG A 111 6.86 10.37 -14.68
CA ARG A 111 7.11 10.72 -16.09
C ARG A 111 8.46 10.24 -16.64
N ASN A 112 9.40 9.90 -15.75
CA ASN A 112 10.73 9.43 -16.10
C ASN A 112 10.82 7.89 -16.08
N GLY A 113 9.70 7.19 -15.90
CA GLY A 113 9.65 5.74 -15.76
C GLY A 113 10.21 5.21 -14.43
N GLN A 114 10.52 6.11 -13.49
CA GLN A 114 10.92 5.74 -12.13
C GLN A 114 9.70 5.49 -11.26
N MET A 115 9.84 4.83 -10.11
CA MET A 115 8.71 4.67 -9.20
C MET A 115 8.14 6.03 -8.78
N ALA A 116 6.82 6.18 -8.90
CA ALA A 116 6.13 7.38 -8.49
C ALA A 116 6.37 7.68 -6.99
N PRO A 117 6.63 8.94 -6.62
CA PRO A 117 6.90 9.29 -5.24
C PRO A 117 5.64 9.11 -4.39
N THR A 118 5.82 8.55 -3.19
CA THR A 118 4.73 8.46 -2.21
C THR A 118 4.53 9.79 -1.50
N LEU A 119 3.30 10.07 -1.03
CA LEU A 119 3.04 11.24 -0.17
C LEU A 119 3.91 11.22 1.10
N LEU A 120 4.27 10.04 1.61
CA LEU A 120 5.20 9.93 2.73
C LEU A 120 6.61 10.41 2.36
N SER A 121 7.13 9.98 1.20
CA SER A 121 8.46 10.39 0.73
C SER A 121 8.53 11.89 0.42
N LEU A 122 7.46 12.44 -0.16
CA LEU A 122 7.33 13.88 -0.40
C LEU A 122 7.27 14.65 0.93
N ALA A 123 6.50 14.17 1.90
CA ALA A 123 6.39 14.79 3.22
C ALA A 123 7.73 14.82 3.94
N ARG A 124 8.46 13.69 3.94
CA ARG A 124 9.79 13.59 4.57
C ARG A 124 10.85 14.46 3.91
N SER A 125 10.75 14.67 2.60
CA SER A 125 11.69 15.50 1.83
C SER A 125 11.29 16.98 1.77
N GLY A 126 10.20 17.38 2.44
CA GLY A 126 9.71 18.75 2.40
C GLY A 126 9.15 19.19 1.05
N LYS A 127 8.82 18.26 0.16
CA LYS A 127 8.34 18.52 -1.23
C LYS A 127 6.82 18.51 -1.38
N VAL A 128 6.07 18.43 -0.26
CA VAL A 128 4.61 18.53 -0.29
C VAL A 128 4.20 19.97 -0.59
N THR A 129 3.20 20.13 -1.44
CA THR A 129 2.65 21.42 -1.90
C THR A 129 1.13 21.41 -1.74
N GLN A 130 0.47 22.57 -1.86
CA GLN A 130 -0.98 22.67 -1.78
C GLN A 130 -1.69 21.71 -2.76
N ARG A 131 -1.16 21.60 -3.99
CA ARG A 131 -1.66 20.67 -5.03
C ARG A 131 -1.76 19.22 -4.55
N HIS A 132 -0.84 18.77 -3.70
CA HIS A 132 -0.89 17.40 -3.15
C HIS A 132 -2.05 17.18 -2.19
N TYR A 133 -2.43 18.21 -1.44
CA TYR A 133 -3.61 18.16 -0.57
C TYR A 133 -4.91 18.13 -1.39
N ASP A 134 -4.96 18.94 -2.44
CA ASP A 134 -6.12 18.99 -3.35
C ASP A 134 -6.30 17.64 -4.07
N MET A 135 -5.22 17.08 -4.63
CA MET A 135 -5.25 15.74 -5.23
C MET A 135 -5.69 14.66 -4.23
N LEU A 136 -5.33 14.79 -2.95
CA LEU A 136 -5.70 13.80 -1.93
C LEU A 136 -7.19 13.90 -1.62
N ALA A 137 -7.73 15.11 -1.54
CA ALA A 137 -9.16 15.34 -1.40
C ALA A 137 -9.93 14.74 -2.59
N ASP A 138 -9.48 15.01 -3.82
CA ASP A 138 -10.05 14.45 -5.05
C ASP A 138 -10.03 12.93 -5.04
N PHE A 139 -8.91 12.33 -4.64
CA PHE A 139 -8.78 10.88 -4.50
C PHE A 139 -9.83 10.28 -3.54
N PHE A 140 -10.02 10.88 -2.36
CA PHE A 140 -10.97 10.37 -1.37
C PHE A 140 -12.42 10.57 -1.83
N GLU A 141 -12.69 11.65 -2.55
CA GLU A 141 -13.99 11.91 -3.16
C GLU A 141 -14.30 10.91 -4.27
N GLU A 142 -13.34 10.58 -5.13
CA GLU A 142 -13.49 9.51 -6.13
C GLU A 142 -13.73 8.15 -5.49
N CYS A 143 -13.01 7.84 -4.40
CA CYS A 143 -13.25 6.64 -3.62
C CYS A 143 -14.67 6.60 -3.02
N ARG A 144 -15.21 7.74 -2.60
CA ARG A 144 -16.59 7.84 -2.09
C ARG A 144 -17.60 7.61 -3.20
N LYS A 145 -17.45 8.29 -4.35
CA LYS A 145 -18.34 8.17 -5.52
C LYS A 145 -18.39 6.74 -6.05
N ARG A 146 -17.23 6.10 -6.20
CA ARG A 146 -17.09 4.72 -6.74
C ARG A 146 -17.32 3.64 -5.69
N HIS A 147 -17.52 4.04 -4.43
CA HIS A 147 -17.66 3.14 -3.29
C HIS A 147 -16.47 2.17 -3.22
N ILE A 148 -15.26 2.74 -3.28
CA ILE A 148 -13.99 2.02 -3.08
C ILE A 148 -13.73 1.88 -1.59
N VAL A 149 -13.39 0.68 -1.16
CA VAL A 149 -13.12 0.38 0.24
C VAL A 149 -11.61 0.39 0.49
N LEU A 150 -11.14 1.30 1.35
CA LEU A 150 -9.74 1.33 1.80
C LEU A 150 -9.55 0.59 3.13
N MET A 151 -8.40 -0.08 3.27
CA MET A 151 -7.95 -0.83 4.44
C MET A 151 -6.83 -0.17 5.22
N ASP A 152 -6.05 0.69 4.56
CA ASP A 152 -4.95 1.43 5.17
C ASP A 152 -5.09 2.93 4.90
N LYS A 153 -4.44 3.71 5.74
CA LYS A 153 -4.45 5.18 5.77
C LYS A 153 -3.04 5.71 5.96
N THR A 154 -2.06 4.99 5.42
CA THR A 154 -0.65 5.34 5.55
C THR A 154 -0.23 6.12 4.32
N PRO A 155 0.36 7.33 4.46
CA PRO A 155 0.77 8.16 3.32
C PRO A 155 1.71 7.44 2.33
N GLY A 156 2.42 6.41 2.77
CA GLY A 156 3.29 5.58 1.92
C GLY A 156 2.53 4.71 0.91
N ASN A 157 1.22 4.54 1.05
CA ASN A 157 0.40 3.76 0.11
C ASN A 157 -0.23 4.64 -0.99
N PHE A 158 -0.04 5.96 -0.92
CA PHE A 158 -0.57 6.92 -1.88
C PHE A 158 0.59 7.50 -2.66
N VAL A 159 0.59 7.31 -3.99
CA VAL A 159 1.63 7.79 -4.90
C VAL A 159 1.09 8.87 -5.82
N VAL A 160 1.94 9.81 -6.20
CA VAL A 160 1.61 10.86 -7.16
C VAL A 160 2.00 10.38 -8.56
N ALA A 161 1.01 10.09 -9.39
CA ALA A 161 1.17 9.55 -10.72
C ALA A 161 0.82 10.58 -11.80
N PRO A 162 1.50 10.57 -12.96
CA PRO A 162 1.10 11.38 -14.10
C PRO A 162 -0.24 10.89 -14.66
N LYS A 163 -1.06 11.82 -15.14
CA LYS A 163 -2.23 11.54 -15.99
C LYS A 163 -1.84 11.61 -17.46
N ALA A 164 -2.61 10.93 -18.30
CA ALA A 164 -2.51 11.04 -19.76
C ALA A 164 -2.68 12.48 -20.29
N ASP A 165 -3.48 13.31 -19.61
CA ASP A 165 -3.75 14.71 -19.98
C ASP A 165 -2.63 15.71 -19.57
N GLY A 166 -1.51 15.22 -19.05
CA GLY A 166 -0.42 16.07 -18.56
C GLY A 166 -0.61 16.55 -17.12
N GLY A 167 -1.72 16.21 -16.45
CA GLY A 167 -1.91 16.41 -15.02
C GLY A 167 -1.22 15.36 -14.15
N GLU A 168 -1.57 15.37 -12.86
CA GLU A 168 -1.19 14.34 -11.88
C GLU A 168 -2.42 13.93 -11.08
N HIS A 169 -2.38 12.73 -10.50
CA HIS A 169 -3.37 12.28 -9.53
C HIS A 169 -2.72 11.39 -8.47
N ILE A 170 -3.49 11.09 -7.42
CA ILE A 170 -3.08 10.11 -6.42
C ILE A 170 -3.64 8.73 -6.76
N VAL A 171 -2.76 7.73 -6.73
CA VAL A 171 -3.12 6.31 -6.83
C VAL A 171 -2.83 5.62 -5.50
N CYS A 172 -3.73 4.77 -5.05
CA CYS A 172 -3.50 3.87 -3.93
C CYS A 172 -2.86 2.56 -4.42
N ILE A 173 -1.60 2.31 -4.05
CA ILE A 173 -0.83 1.14 -4.50
C ILE A 173 -0.95 -0.06 -3.55
N ASP A 174 -1.46 0.15 -2.34
CA ASP A 174 -1.65 -0.93 -1.37
C ASP A 174 -2.71 -0.60 -0.32
N GLY A 175 -3.40 -1.63 0.15
CA GLY A 175 -4.37 -1.50 1.23
C GLY A 175 -5.78 -1.11 0.77
N THR A 176 -6.27 -1.79 -0.26
CA THR A 176 -7.69 -1.80 -0.68
C THR A 176 -8.40 -3.06 -0.17
N GLY A 177 -9.74 -2.99 -0.03
CA GLY A 177 -10.63 -4.05 0.42
C GLY A 177 -11.27 -3.84 1.79
N ASP A 178 -12.02 -4.85 2.28
CA ASP A 178 -12.73 -4.74 3.56
C ASP A 178 -12.10 -5.58 4.68
N LYS A 179 -11.80 -4.90 5.80
CA LYS A 179 -11.30 -5.51 7.03
C LYS A 179 -12.40 -5.82 8.06
N SER A 180 -13.60 -5.25 7.92
CA SER A 180 -14.66 -5.34 8.92
C SER A 180 -15.27 -6.73 8.99
N LEU A 181 -15.94 -7.02 10.10
CA LEU A 181 -16.85 -8.17 10.20
C LEU A 181 -17.99 -7.97 9.18
N PHE A 182 -18.46 -9.07 8.58
CA PHE A 182 -19.55 -9.11 7.58
C PHE A 182 -19.46 -8.14 6.39
N LYS A 183 -18.25 -7.67 6.02
CA LYS A 183 -18.06 -6.74 4.89
C LYS A 183 -18.93 -5.47 4.95
N LEU A 184 -19.17 -4.95 6.17
CA LEU A 184 -20.01 -3.78 6.44
C LEU A 184 -19.69 -2.57 5.55
N TYR A 185 -18.41 -2.31 5.26
CA TYR A 185 -18.03 -1.15 4.44
C TYR A 185 -18.21 -1.43 2.95
N SER A 186 -18.01 -2.65 2.49
CA SER A 186 -18.40 -3.05 1.13
C SER A 186 -19.91 -3.04 0.94
N ALA A 187 -20.70 -3.33 1.98
CA ALA A 187 -22.16 -3.38 1.91
C ALA A 187 -22.83 -1.99 2.03
N SER A 188 -22.21 -1.04 2.74
CA SER A 188 -22.81 0.27 3.02
C SER A 188 -21.96 1.45 2.52
N ARG A 189 -22.47 2.18 1.52
CA ARG A 189 -21.88 3.42 1.01
C ARG A 189 -21.72 4.48 2.09
N TYR A 190 -22.73 4.62 2.95
CA TYR A 190 -22.74 5.60 4.04
C TYR A 190 -21.63 5.32 5.06
N LEU A 191 -21.54 4.08 5.57
CA LEU A 191 -20.52 3.71 6.54
C LEU A 191 -19.11 3.79 5.93
N ASN A 192 -18.96 3.43 4.65
CA ASN A 192 -17.69 3.60 3.94
C ASN A 192 -17.32 5.09 3.81
N GLY A 193 -18.28 5.97 3.51
CA GLY A 193 -18.06 7.43 3.46
C GLY A 193 -17.52 7.99 4.77
N LEU A 194 -18.16 7.67 5.91
CA LEU A 194 -17.70 8.08 7.24
C LEU A 194 -16.31 7.51 7.58
N LYS A 195 -15.97 6.32 7.09
CA LYS A 195 -14.63 5.75 7.25
C LYS A 195 -13.61 6.49 6.39
N LEU A 196 -13.93 6.79 5.13
CA LEU A 196 -13.06 7.50 4.19
C LEU A 196 -12.72 8.90 4.71
N GLU A 197 -13.69 9.62 5.26
CA GLU A 197 -13.45 10.94 5.86
C GLU A 197 -12.45 10.87 7.03
N ARG A 198 -12.63 9.89 7.93
CA ARG A 198 -11.67 9.65 9.02
C ARG A 198 -10.29 9.23 8.51
N TYR A 199 -10.24 8.47 7.41
CA TYR A 199 -8.98 8.07 6.79
C TYR A 199 -8.26 9.27 6.18
N HIS A 200 -8.98 10.13 5.46
CA HIS A 200 -8.44 11.36 4.89
C HIS A 200 -7.77 12.22 5.96
N ARG A 201 -8.48 12.55 7.04
CA ARG A 201 -7.92 13.33 8.17
C ARG A 201 -6.66 12.68 8.78
N LYS A 202 -6.63 11.34 8.86
CA LYS A 202 -5.47 10.61 9.40
C LYS A 202 -4.28 10.59 8.45
N VAL A 203 -4.49 10.52 7.14
CA VAL A 203 -3.41 10.65 6.14
C VAL A 203 -2.80 12.04 6.25
N LEU A 204 -3.61 13.09 6.27
CA LEU A 204 -3.18 14.48 6.46
C LEU A 204 -2.34 14.66 7.73
N TRP A 205 -2.85 14.16 8.87
CA TRP A 205 -2.12 14.22 10.14
C TRP A 205 -0.76 13.51 10.08
N LYS A 206 -0.70 12.33 9.44
CA LYS A 206 0.56 11.59 9.27
C LYS A 206 1.54 12.31 8.35
N MET A 207 1.05 12.97 7.29
CA MET A 207 1.89 13.80 6.41
C MET A 207 2.49 14.97 7.19
N ALA A 208 1.67 15.73 7.93
CA ALA A 208 2.15 16.84 8.75
C ALA A 208 3.21 16.40 9.77
N LYS A 209 2.98 15.26 10.45
CA LYS A 209 3.96 14.68 11.37
C LYS A 209 5.26 14.30 10.66
N ALA A 210 5.19 13.70 9.48
CA ALA A 210 6.36 13.30 8.71
C ALA A 210 7.18 14.52 8.21
N MET A 211 6.52 15.63 7.89
CA MET A 211 7.20 16.89 7.55
C MET A 211 8.00 17.42 8.74
N GLN A 212 7.42 17.43 9.94
CA GLN A 212 8.10 17.88 11.16
C GLN A 212 9.32 17.01 11.52
N SER A 213 9.23 15.69 11.30
CA SER A 213 10.35 14.76 11.55
C SER A 213 11.44 14.83 10.49
N GLY A 214 11.12 15.21 9.25
CA GLY A 214 12.10 15.41 8.17
C GLY A 214 12.88 16.72 8.29
N SER A 215 12.36 17.68 9.07
CA SER A 215 12.98 19.00 9.32
C SER A 215 13.93 19.04 10.52
N GLN A 216 14.13 17.94 11.26
CA GLN A 216 15.20 17.86 12.25
C GLN A 216 16.51 17.48 11.53
N PRO A 217 17.53 18.35 11.49
CA PRO A 217 18.85 17.93 11.04
C PRO A 217 19.33 16.83 11.98
N GLU A 218 19.92 15.80 11.38
CA GLU A 218 20.53 14.64 12.01
C GLU A 218 21.28 15.07 13.28
N ARG A 219 20.73 14.74 14.46
CA ARG A 219 21.49 14.84 15.71
C ARG A 219 22.62 13.83 15.60
N LEU A 220 23.81 14.33 15.29
CA LEU A 220 25.08 13.68 15.60
C LEU A 220 25.00 13.18 17.04
N ASP A 221 24.92 11.87 17.18
CA ASP A 221 24.98 11.15 18.44
C ASP A 221 26.40 11.30 19.00
N PRO A 222 26.63 12.03 20.11
CA PRO A 222 27.92 12.01 20.76
C PRO A 222 28.00 10.70 21.53
N ARG A 223 28.61 9.67 20.94
CA ARG A 223 29.09 8.54 21.74
C ARG A 223 30.09 9.10 22.78
N PRO A 224 29.92 8.84 24.08
CA PRO A 224 31.06 8.88 24.98
C PRO A 224 31.87 7.62 24.71
N GLU A 225 33.01 7.78 24.03
CA GLU A 225 34.16 6.94 24.29
C GLU A 225 34.64 7.15 25.73
N ALA A 226 35.45 6.20 26.21
CA ALA A 226 36.23 6.23 27.45
C ALA A 226 35.44 5.68 28.67
N ILE A 227 35.85 4.67 29.44
CA ILE A 227 37.18 4.09 29.70
C ILE A 227 37.00 2.68 30.28
N LYS A 228 37.77 1.70 29.79
CA LYS A 228 38.18 0.54 30.60
C LYS A 228 39.37 0.98 31.43
N LEU A 229 39.26 0.96 32.76
CA LEU A 229 40.41 0.95 33.66
C LEU A 229 40.20 -0.14 34.72
N ALA A 230 41.33 -0.73 35.07
CA ALA A 230 41.55 -1.97 35.79
C ALA A 230 41.00 -2.00 37.23
N GLY A 231 40.78 -3.22 37.70
CA GLY A 231 40.39 -3.62 39.05
C GLY A 231 40.05 -5.09 39.06
#